data_AF-A0A4Q9FCV2-F1
#
_entry.id   AF-A0A4Q9FCV2-F1
#
_cell.length_a   1.000
_cell.length_b   1.000
_cell.length_c   1.000
_cell.angle_alpha   90.00
_cell.angle_beta   90.00
_cell.angle_gamma   90.00
#
_symmetry.space_group_name_H-M   'P 1'
#
loop_
_entity.id
_entity.type
_entity.pdbx_description
1 polymer ?
#
loop_
_entity_poly.entity_id
_entity_poly.type
_entity_poly.pdbx_seq_one_letter_code
_entity_poly.pdbx_strand_id
1 'polypeptide(L)'
;FEGNRVTVNSTHYIKDEDTLTPVNETPFAEDHSFTYSKGNLKEYIEEKSNGHVKSDEVFSFAIEEIRRWDVKISAEHILEIPEASYCVFDSLNYNDLDKVTHAL
;
A
#
# COMPACT_ATOMS: atom_id res chain seq x y z
N PHE A 1 14.66 4.16 -3.98
CA PHE A 1 13.67 3.10 -3.73
C PHE A 1 14.16 1.88 -4.46
N GLU A 2 14.35 0.77 -3.76
CA GLU A 2 14.76 -0.47 -4.40
C GLU A 2 13.60 -1.07 -5.20
N GLY A 3 13.93 -1.73 -6.31
CA GLY A 3 12.97 -2.45 -7.14
C GLY A 3 11.95 -1.58 -7.89
N ASN A 4 12.14 -0.26 -7.93
CA ASN A 4 11.30 0.65 -8.72
C ASN A 4 9.79 0.52 -8.43
N ARG A 5 9.43 0.17 -7.20
CA ARG A 5 8.03 -0.02 -6.80
C ARG A 5 7.52 1.20 -6.05
N VAL A 6 6.28 1.58 -6.24
CA VAL A 6 5.67 2.68 -5.48
C VAL A 6 4.21 2.38 -5.22
N THR A 7 3.65 2.99 -4.19
CA THR A 7 2.21 2.90 -3.88
C THR A 7 1.62 4.29 -3.80
N VAL A 8 0.52 4.51 -4.52
CA VAL A 8 -0.27 5.75 -4.48
C VAL A 8 -1.74 5.44 -4.72
N ASN A 9 -2.64 6.11 -3.99
CA ASN A 9 -4.07 5.79 -3.97
C ASN A 9 -4.31 4.30 -3.66
N SER A 10 -3.50 3.74 -2.76
CA SER A 10 -3.45 2.30 -2.42
C SER A 10 -3.15 1.35 -3.60
N THR A 11 -2.86 1.85 -4.80
CA THR A 11 -2.46 1.03 -5.94
C THR A 11 -0.94 0.91 -5.97
N HIS A 12 -0.46 -0.32 -6.14
CA HIS A 12 0.96 -0.61 -6.23
C HIS A 12 1.39 -0.65 -7.70
N TYR A 13 2.51 -0.01 -8.00
CA TYR A 13 3.03 0.19 -9.34
C TYR A 13 4.49 -0.25 -9.44
N ILE A 14 4.88 -0.65 -10.64
CA ILE A 14 6.27 -0.58 -11.09
C ILE A 14 6.45 0.75 -11.83
N LYS A 15 7.47 1.49 -11.43
CA LYS A 15 7.88 2.78 -11.99
C LYS A 15 9.07 2.57 -12.91
N ASP A 16 8.87 2.79 -14.20
CA ASP A 16 9.95 2.83 -15.18
C ASP A 16 10.04 4.22 -15.78
N GLU A 17 11.15 4.92 -15.52
CA GLU A 17 11.32 6.35 -15.84
C GLU A 17 10.12 7.20 -15.37
N ASP A 18 9.29 7.65 -16.31
CA ASP A 18 8.09 8.47 -16.12
C ASP A 18 6.78 7.69 -16.23
N THR A 19 6.84 6.37 -16.41
CA THR A 19 5.68 5.49 -16.53
C THR A 19 5.40 4.75 -15.23
N LEU A 20 4.13 4.74 -14.82
CA LEU A 20 3.63 3.93 -13.71
C LEU A 20 2.74 2.82 -14.27
N THR A 21 3.18 1.57 -14.15
CA THR A 21 2.40 0.40 -14.55
C THR A 21 1.87 -0.30 -13.31
N PRO A 22 0.54 -0.42 -13.13
CA PRO A 22 -0.04 -1.19 -12.03
C PRO A 22 0.53 -2.61 -12.01
N VAL A 23 0.87 -3.15 -10.84
CA VAL A 23 1.53 -4.46 -10.77
C VAL A 23 0.71 -5.59 -11.39
N ASN A 24 -0.61 -5.51 -11.35
CA ASN A 24 -1.52 -6.49 -11.97
C ASN A 24 -1.53 -6.46 -13.51
N GLU A 25 -0.95 -5.43 -14.13
CA GLU A 25 -0.80 -5.31 -15.59
C GLU A 25 0.61 -5.70 -16.06
N THR A 26 1.44 -6.20 -15.16
CA THR A 26 2.80 -6.65 -15.48
C THR A 26 2.85 -8.17 -15.64
N PRO A 27 3.87 -8.72 -16.34
CA PRO A 27 4.05 -10.17 -16.45
C PRO A 27 4.19 -10.89 -15.10
N PHE A 28 4.52 -10.17 -14.02
CA PHE A 28 4.57 -10.75 -12.68
C PHE A 28 3.20 -11.23 -12.17
N ALA A 29 2.10 -10.66 -12.67
CA ALA A 29 0.74 -11.07 -12.31
C ALA A 29 0.33 -12.40 -12.98
N GLU A 30 0.97 -12.74 -14.10
CA GLU A 30 0.74 -13.97 -14.88
C GLU A 30 1.52 -15.17 -14.33
N ASP A 31 2.34 -14.99 -13.29
CA ASP A 31 3.10 -16.07 -12.66
C ASP A 31 2.16 -17.13 -12.07
N HIS A 32 2.32 -18.39 -12.50
CA HIS A 32 1.43 -19.49 -12.12
C HIS A 32 1.51 -19.91 -10.65
N SER A 33 2.57 -19.52 -9.92
CA SER A 33 2.75 -19.86 -8.51
C SER A 33 2.20 -18.77 -7.59
N PHE A 34 2.33 -17.51 -8.00
CA PHE A 34 1.96 -16.33 -7.22
C PHE A 34 1.03 -15.41 -8.01
N THR A 35 -0.04 -15.96 -8.58
CA THR A 35 -1.02 -15.19 -9.37
C THR A 35 -1.69 -14.11 -8.54
N TYR A 36 -1.97 -12.95 -9.11
CA TYR A 36 -2.87 -11.95 -8.50
C TYR A 36 -3.51 -11.11 -9.59
N SER A 37 -4.76 -10.67 -9.40
CA SER A 37 -5.47 -9.86 -10.40
C SER A 37 -5.59 -8.38 -10.01
N LYS A 38 -5.23 -8.04 -8.77
CA LYS A 38 -5.47 -6.72 -8.18
C LYS A 38 -4.17 -5.93 -7.97
N GLY A 39 -4.13 -4.71 -8.53
CA GLY A 39 -3.06 -3.75 -8.28
C GLY A 39 -3.32 -2.86 -7.07
N ASN A 40 -4.60 -2.62 -6.76
CA ASN A 40 -4.99 -1.98 -5.51
C ASN A 40 -4.75 -2.94 -4.34
N LEU A 41 -3.94 -2.53 -3.37
CA LEU A 41 -3.51 -3.37 -2.25
C LEU A 41 -4.67 -3.75 -1.32
N LYS A 42 -5.69 -2.91 -1.21
CA LYS A 42 -6.90 -3.22 -0.42
C LYS A 42 -7.70 -4.33 -1.09
N GLU A 43 -7.89 -4.24 -2.41
CA GLU A 43 -8.54 -5.29 -3.20
C GLU A 43 -7.69 -6.58 -3.26
N TYR A 44 -6.36 -6.44 -3.29
CA TYR A 44 -5.43 -7.57 -3.24
C TYR A 44 -5.57 -8.34 -1.91
N ILE A 45 -5.69 -7.65 -0.77
CA ILE A 45 -5.95 -8.29 0.53
C ILE A 45 -7.29 -9.03 0.51
N GLU A 46 -8.33 -8.44 -0.09
CA GLU A 46 -9.62 -9.13 -0.26
C GLU A 46 -9.49 -10.38 -1.13
N GLU A 47 -8.79 -10.30 -2.27
CA GLU A 47 -8.51 -11.44 -3.14
C GLU A 47 -7.77 -12.56 -2.38
N LYS A 48 -6.67 -12.23 -1.70
CA LYS A 48 -5.81 -13.21 -1.02
C LYS A 48 -6.44 -13.80 0.24
N SER A 49 -7.34 -13.06 0.87
CA SER A 49 -8.14 -13.57 1.98
C SER A 49 -9.35 -14.39 1.50
N ASN A 50 -9.56 -14.58 0.20
CA ASN A 50 -10.78 -15.17 -0.36
C ASN A 50 -12.06 -14.48 0.13
N GLY A 51 -12.02 -13.16 0.28
CA GLY A 51 -13.15 -12.34 0.67
C GLY A 51 -13.46 -12.27 2.16
N HIS A 52 -12.64 -12.88 3.03
CA HIS A 52 -12.80 -12.81 4.49
C HIS A 52 -12.48 -11.43 5.05
N VAL A 53 -11.57 -10.69 4.41
CA VAL A 53 -11.29 -9.29 4.70
C VAL A 53 -11.83 -8.48 3.53
N LYS A 54 -12.80 -7.60 3.76
CA LYS A 54 -13.33 -6.77 2.69
C LYS A 54 -12.40 -5.60 2.40
N SER A 55 -12.30 -5.22 1.12
CA SER A 55 -11.43 -4.11 0.72
C SER A 55 -11.83 -2.78 1.38
N ASP A 56 -13.11 -2.58 1.72
CA ASP A 56 -13.58 -1.41 2.47
C ASP A 56 -13.24 -1.45 3.98
N GLU A 57 -12.90 -2.62 4.53
CA GLU A 57 -12.42 -2.81 5.90
C GLU A 57 -10.89 -2.60 6.03
N VAL A 58 -10.15 -2.54 4.92
CA VAL A 58 -8.71 -2.29 4.93
C VAL A 58 -8.43 -0.79 5.09
N PHE A 59 -7.67 -0.42 6.11
CA PHE A 59 -7.27 0.97 6.33
C PHE A 59 -6.18 1.40 5.36
N SER A 60 -6.08 2.70 5.10
CA SER A 60 -5.02 3.25 4.26
C SER A 60 -4.64 4.66 4.67
N PHE A 61 -3.35 4.97 4.59
CA PHE A 61 -2.84 6.34 4.68
C PHE A 61 -2.39 6.80 3.30
N ALA A 62 -3.01 7.87 2.82
CA ALA A 62 -2.67 8.50 1.56
C ALA A 62 -1.33 9.22 1.65
N ILE A 63 -0.70 9.42 0.49
CA ILE A 63 0.61 10.06 0.42
C ILE A 63 0.60 11.49 0.98
N GLU A 64 -0.51 12.21 0.83
CA GLU A 64 -0.71 13.56 1.36
C GLU A 64 -0.71 13.56 2.90
N GLU A 65 -1.37 12.58 3.52
CA GLU A 65 -1.46 12.44 4.98
C GLU A 65 -0.07 12.13 5.56
N ILE A 66 0.61 11.15 4.97
CA ILE A 66 1.97 10.76 5.35
C ILE A 66 2.91 11.97 5.26
N ARG A 67 2.82 12.79 4.22
CA ARG A 67 3.71 13.95 4.06
C ARG A 67 3.32 15.14 4.92
N ARG A 68 2.01 15.34 5.19
CA ARG A 68 1.50 16.50 5.92
C ARG A 68 1.57 16.35 7.45
N TRP A 69 1.19 15.20 7.99
CA TRP A 69 1.17 14.98 9.43
C TRP A 69 2.57 14.81 9.98
N ASP A 70 2.83 15.22 11.22
CA ASP A 70 4.07 14.82 11.87
C ASP A 70 3.97 13.38 12.38
N VAL A 71 5.09 12.84 12.86
CA VAL A 71 5.18 11.46 13.37
C VAL A 71 4.19 11.20 14.50
N LYS A 72 3.95 12.20 15.36
CA LYS A 72 3.06 12.04 16.51
C LYS A 72 1.61 11.91 16.07
N ILE A 73 1.15 12.78 15.16
CA ILE A 73 -0.20 12.73 14.61
C ILE A 73 -0.41 11.41 13.86
N SER A 74 0.56 10.99 13.05
CA SER A 74 0.49 9.69 12.36
C SER A 74 0.35 8.53 13.36
N ALA A 75 1.14 8.53 14.44
CA ALA A 75 1.06 7.49 15.47
C ALA A 75 -0.29 7.47 16.18
N GLU A 76 -0.86 8.63 16.51
CA GLU A 76 -2.19 8.75 17.12
C GLU A 76 -3.26 8.11 16.23
N HIS A 77 -3.27 8.41 14.92
CA HIS A 77 -4.21 7.80 13.97
C HIS A 77 -3.98 6.30 13.76
N ILE A 78 -2.72 5.82 13.80
CA ILE A 78 -2.42 4.39 13.72
C ILE A 78 -2.99 3.65 14.95
N LEU A 79 -2.91 4.26 16.13
CA LEU A 79 -3.44 3.67 17.37
C LEU A 79 -4.98 3.63 17.43
N GLU A 80 -5.67 4.42 16.61
CA GLU A 80 -7.14 4.37 16.47
C GLU A 80 -7.61 3.20 15.59
N ILE A 81 -6.71 2.58 14.82
CA ILE A 81 -7.05 1.42 13.99
C ILE A 81 -7.37 0.23 14.89
N PRO A 82 -8.51 -0.46 14.68
CA PRO A 82 -8.87 -1.63 15.47
C PRO A 82 -7.81 -2.73 15.39
N GLU A 83 -7.59 -3.43 16.51
CA GLU A 83 -6.71 -4.59 16.55
C GLU A 83 -7.07 -5.62 15.47
N ALA A 84 -6.05 -6.33 14.97
CA ALA A 84 -6.18 -7.34 13.91
C ALA A 84 -6.73 -6.80 12.55
N SER A 85 -6.60 -5.50 12.29
CA SER A 85 -6.89 -4.89 10.98
C SER A 85 -5.68 -4.89 10.05
N TYR A 86 -5.94 -4.77 8.75
CA TYR A 86 -4.91 -4.50 7.75
C TYR A 86 -4.84 -3.00 7.45
N CYS A 87 -3.63 -2.49 7.22
CA CYS A 87 -3.40 -1.09 6.86
C CYS A 87 -2.37 -0.97 5.74
N VAL A 88 -2.66 -0.16 4.74
CA VAL A 88 -1.78 0.16 3.60
C VAL A 88 -1.22 1.56 3.75
N PHE A 89 0.07 1.74 3.53
CA PHE A 89 0.71 3.05 3.51
C PHE A 89 1.19 3.36 2.09
N ASP A 90 0.68 4.45 1.51
CA ASP A 90 1.21 4.96 0.25
C ASP A 90 2.68 5.39 0.44
N SER A 91 3.54 5.07 -0.52
CA SER A 91 4.96 5.42 -0.45
C SER A 91 5.54 5.56 -1.85
N LEU A 92 6.13 6.73 -2.11
CA LEU A 92 6.73 7.05 -3.41
C LEU A 92 8.26 7.10 -3.34
N ASN A 93 8.84 7.21 -2.14
CA ASN A 93 10.27 7.21 -1.90
C ASN A 93 10.59 6.81 -0.44
N TYR A 94 11.89 6.72 -0.11
CA TYR A 94 12.35 6.29 1.22
C TYR A 94 11.92 7.25 2.34
N ASN A 95 11.79 8.55 2.08
CA ASN A 95 11.35 9.48 3.12
C ASN A 95 9.91 9.21 3.56
N ASP A 96 9.05 8.77 2.63
CA ASP A 96 7.68 8.38 2.95
C ASP A 96 7.68 7.13 3.85
N LEU A 97 8.50 6.12 3.52
CA LEU A 97 8.67 4.92 4.35
C LEU A 97 9.26 5.24 5.72
N ASP A 98 10.36 5.99 5.77
CA ASP A 98 11.04 6.38 7.00
C ASP A 98 10.08 7.12 7.94
N LYS A 99 9.23 7.99 7.40
CA LYS A 99 8.28 8.72 8.23
C LYS A 99 7.20 7.83 8.83
N VAL A 100 6.70 6.86 8.06
CA VAL A 100 5.74 5.86 8.57
C VAL A 100 6.41 4.98 9.63
N THR A 101 7.65 4.51 9.41
CA THR A 101 8.33 3.64 10.38
C THR A 101 8.62 4.32 11.71
N HIS A 102 8.84 5.63 11.74
CA HIS A 102 8.97 6.37 13.01
C HIS A 102 7.64 6.53 13.76
N ALA A 103 6.49 6.32 13.10
CA ALA A 103 5.16 6.42 13.71
C ALA A 103 4.60 5.08 14.22
N LEU A 104 5.30 3.97 13.93
CA LEU A 104 5.00 2.61 14.41
C LEU A 104 5.79 2.29 15.69
#